data_AF-A0A8E2EPI3-F1
#
_entry.id   AF-A0A8E2EPI3-F1
#
_cell.length_a   1.000
_cell.length_b   1.000
_cell.length_c   1.000
_cell.angle_alpha   90.00
_cell.angle_beta   90.00
_cell.angle_gamma   90.00
#
_symmetry.space_group_name_H-M   'P 1'
#
loop_
_entity.id
_entity.type
_entity.pdbx_description
1 polymer ?
#
loop_
_entity_poly.entity_id
_entity_poly.type
_entity_poly.pdbx_seq_one_letter_code
_entity_poly.pdbx_strand_id
1 'polypeptide(L)'
;MANLAYTYQNQKRYKEAEELELQVVEARKRVLGQEHSDTLTAMYNLAYTYRNQKRYKEAEELELQVVEARKRVLGQEHSDTLATMHNLAHTYRNQKRYKKAEELELQVVEIRKRVLGQEHSDTLATMYNLA
;
A
#
# COMPACT_ATOMS: atom_id res chain seq x y z
N MET A 1 -3.12 -13.94 12.94
CA MET A 1 -4.55 -14.19 12.65
C MET A 1 -4.88 -13.54 11.32
N ALA A 2 -5.31 -14.30 10.31
CA ALA A 2 -5.81 -13.73 9.06
C ALA A 2 -7.14 -13.03 9.34
N ASN A 3 -7.32 -11.79 8.88
CA ASN A 3 -8.62 -11.12 8.97
C ASN A 3 -9.59 -11.73 7.92
N LEU A 4 -10.89 -11.57 8.14
CA LEU A 4 -11.91 -12.15 7.26
C LEU A 4 -11.82 -11.59 5.82
N ALA A 5 -11.50 -10.32 5.65
CA ALA A 5 -11.31 -9.68 4.34
C ALA A 5 -10.19 -10.35 3.52
N TYR A 6 -9.06 -10.63 4.15
CA TYR A 6 -7.92 -11.32 3.53
C TYR A 6 -8.29 -12.75 3.14
N THR A 7 -9.11 -13.42 3.95
CA THR A 7 -9.65 -14.75 3.59
C THR A 7 -10.49 -14.68 2.31
N TYR A 8 -11.34 -13.66 2.18
CA TYR A 8 -12.10 -13.43 0.95
C TYR A 8 -11.22 -13.08 -0.25
N GLN A 9 -10.19 -12.24 -0.07
CA GLN A 9 -9.21 -11.94 -1.13
C GLN A 9 -8.52 -13.20 -1.66
N ASN A 10 -8.09 -14.11 -0.78
CA ASN A 10 -7.46 -15.37 -1.18
C ASN A 10 -8.41 -16.29 -1.95
N GLN A 11 -9.72 -16.19 -1.68
CA GLN A 11 -10.77 -16.88 -2.42
C GLN A 11 -11.21 -16.13 -3.70
N LYS A 12 -10.56 -15.01 -4.05
CA LYS A 12 -10.93 -14.10 -5.15
C LYS A 12 -12.33 -13.49 -5.00
N ARG A 13 -12.86 -13.46 -3.78
CA ARG A 13 -14.15 -12.89 -3.38
C ARG A 13 -13.98 -11.41 -3.04
N TYR A 14 -13.56 -10.63 -4.04
CA TYR A 14 -13.09 -9.27 -3.81
C TYR A 14 -14.21 -8.29 -3.43
N LYS A 15 -15.45 -8.55 -3.82
CA LYS A 15 -16.59 -7.70 -3.44
C LYS A 15 -16.91 -7.83 -1.96
N GLU A 16 -16.91 -9.05 -1.43
CA GLU A 16 -17.13 -9.29 0.00
C GLU A 16 -15.96 -8.78 0.85
N ALA A 17 -14.73 -8.85 0.34
CA ALA A 17 -13.58 -8.22 0.98
C ALA A 17 -13.74 -6.70 1.04
N GLU A 18 -14.10 -6.06 -0.08
CA GLU A 18 -14.30 -4.62 -0.19
C GLU A 18 -15.39 -4.12 0.76
N GLU A 19 -16.56 -4.76 0.79
CA GLU A 19 -17.67 -4.34 1.63
C GLU A 19 -17.27 -4.32 3.11
N LEU A 20 -16.58 -5.39 3.56
CA LEU A 20 -16.07 -5.47 4.92
C LEU A 20 -14.98 -4.41 5.20
N GLU A 21 -14.06 -4.21 4.27
CA GLU A 21 -12.98 -3.23 4.42
C GLU A 21 -13.50 -1.79 4.45
N LEU A 22 -14.51 -1.45 3.65
CA LEU A 22 -15.18 -0.14 3.69
C LEU A 22 -15.78 0.14 5.08
N GLN A 23 -16.54 -0.82 5.62
CA GLN A 23 -17.11 -0.68 6.97
C GLN A 23 -16.02 -0.49 8.03
N VAL A 24 -14.92 -1.23 7.93
CA VAL A 24 -13.77 -1.09 8.85
C VAL A 24 -13.11 0.28 8.72
N VAL A 25 -12.89 0.77 7.49
CA VAL A 25 -12.29 2.09 7.24
C VAL A 25 -13.17 3.19 7.83
N GLU A 26 -14.48 3.17 7.58
CA GLU A 26 -15.42 4.17 8.10
C GLU A 26 -15.48 4.16 9.63
N ALA A 27 -15.59 2.97 10.23
CA ALA A 27 -15.61 2.82 11.68
C ALA A 27 -14.32 3.35 12.33
N ARG A 28 -13.15 3.01 11.75
CA ARG A 28 -11.85 3.46 12.27
C ARG A 28 -11.64 4.96 12.07
N LYS A 29 -12.02 5.53 10.93
CA LYS A 29 -12.01 6.98 10.70
C LYS A 29 -12.81 7.72 11.78
N ARG A 30 -14.00 7.20 12.14
CA ARG A 30 -14.87 7.80 13.15
C ARG A 30 -14.33 7.68 14.58
N VAL A 31 -13.78 6.51 14.93
CA VAL A 31 -13.39 6.19 16.31
C VAL A 31 -11.95 6.62 16.63
N LEU A 32 -11.02 6.40 15.69
CA LEU A 32 -9.58 6.58 15.89
C LEU A 32 -9.04 7.83 15.17
N GLY A 33 -9.78 8.33 14.18
CA GLY A 33 -9.34 9.42 13.31
C GLY A 33 -8.72 8.94 12.00
N GLN A 34 -8.58 9.86 11.05
CA GLN A 34 -8.15 9.57 9.69
C GLN A 34 -6.68 9.14 9.57
N GLU A 35 -5.80 9.67 10.42
CA GLU A 35 -4.36 9.43 10.36
C GLU A 35 -3.87 8.37 11.36
N HIS A 36 -4.78 7.74 12.11
CA HIS A 36 -4.39 6.67 13.03
C HIS A 36 -3.84 5.47 12.26
N SER A 37 -2.77 4.84 12.77
CA SER A 37 -2.06 3.74 12.10
C SER A 37 -3.01 2.61 11.66
N ASP A 38 -3.96 2.22 12.49
CA ASP A 38 -4.96 1.20 12.14
C ASP A 38 -5.92 1.65 11.03
N THR A 39 -6.29 2.93 10.99
CA THR A 39 -7.11 3.49 9.90
C THR A 39 -6.33 3.43 8.58
N LEU A 40 -5.07 3.84 8.61
CA LEU A 40 -4.18 3.82 7.44
C LEU A 40 -3.92 2.39 6.94
N THR A 41 -3.76 1.42 7.84
CA THR A 41 -3.65 0.00 7.47
C THR A 41 -4.93 -0.55 6.85
N ALA A 42 -6.11 -0.14 7.34
CA ALA A 42 -7.37 -0.54 6.73
C ALA A 42 -7.52 0.05 5.31
N MET A 43 -7.17 1.33 5.13
CA MET A 43 -7.19 1.99 3.82
C MET A 43 -6.19 1.35 2.84
N TYR A 44 -5.00 0.97 3.31
CA TYR A 44 -4.01 0.22 2.52
C TYR A 44 -4.56 -1.11 1.99
N ASN A 45 -5.27 -1.88 2.85
CA ASN A 45 -5.87 -3.16 2.45
C ASN A 45 -6.99 -2.96 1.43
N LEU A 46 -7.84 -1.94 1.63
CA LEU A 46 -8.90 -1.59 0.68
C LEU A 46 -8.34 -1.22 -0.70
N ALA A 47 -7.24 -0.46 -0.74
CA ALA A 47 -6.58 -0.12 -2.01
C ALA A 47 -6.03 -1.36 -2.72
N TYR A 48 -5.45 -2.31 -1.96
CA TYR A 48 -5.01 -3.59 -2.49
C TYR A 48 -6.19 -4.40 -3.06
N THR A 49 -7.36 -4.41 -2.40
CA THR A 49 -8.60 -5.00 -2.93
C THR A 49 -9.01 -4.34 -4.25
N TYR A 50 -9.06 -3.01 -4.33
CA TYR A 50 -9.37 -2.30 -5.57
C TYR A 50 -8.42 -2.70 -6.70
N ARG A 51 -7.12 -2.78 -6.42
CA ARG A 51 -6.13 -3.22 -7.41
C ARG A 51 -6.41 -4.63 -7.92
N ASN A 52 -6.77 -5.57 -7.04
CA ASN A 52 -7.13 -6.94 -7.44
C ASN A 52 -8.43 -7.00 -8.26
N GLN A 53 -9.33 -6.03 -8.07
CA GLN A 53 -10.51 -5.82 -8.92
C GLN A 53 -10.20 -5.06 -10.23
N LYS A 54 -8.94 -4.72 -10.51
CA LYS A 54 -8.51 -3.88 -11.63
C LYS A 54 -9.03 -2.44 -11.59
N ARG A 55 -9.48 -1.99 -10.42
CA ARG A 55 -9.95 -0.63 -10.11
C ARG A 55 -8.77 0.27 -9.75
N TYR A 56 -7.86 0.44 -10.71
CA TYR A 56 -6.55 1.05 -10.45
C TYR A 56 -6.59 2.53 -10.10
N LYS A 57 -7.62 3.27 -10.53
CA LYS A 57 -7.77 4.69 -10.18
C LYS A 57 -8.14 4.86 -8.70
N GLU A 58 -9.09 4.06 -8.22
CA GLU A 58 -9.49 4.08 -6.81
C GLU A 58 -8.37 3.57 -5.90
N ALA A 59 -7.61 2.56 -6.35
CA ALA A 59 -6.40 2.11 -5.66
C ALA A 59 -5.35 3.24 -5.55
N GLU A 60 -5.04 3.92 -6.66
CA GLU A 60 -4.05 5.02 -6.70
C GLU A 60 -4.44 6.16 -5.75
N GLU A 61 -5.70 6.61 -5.80
CA GLU A 61 -6.16 7.72 -4.96
C GLU A 61 -6.01 7.38 -3.48
N LEU A 62 -6.42 6.17 -3.10
CA LEU A 62 -6.34 5.73 -1.71
C LEU A 62 -4.90 5.48 -1.25
N GLU A 63 -4.06 4.89 -2.11
CA GLU A 63 -2.62 4.71 -1.85
C GLU A 63 -1.90 6.04 -1.66
N LEU A 64 -2.19 7.06 -2.48
CA LEU A 64 -1.62 8.41 -2.33
C LEU A 64 -2.00 9.04 -0.98
N GLN A 65 -3.27 8.94 -0.58
CA GLN A 65 -3.72 9.42 0.73
C GLN A 65 -2.96 8.73 1.88
N VAL A 66 -2.78 7.41 1.78
CA VAL A 66 -2.08 6.62 2.81
C VAL A 66 -0.58 6.94 2.83
N VAL A 67 0.09 7.08 1.68
CA VAL A 67 1.51 7.47 1.61
C VAL A 67 1.73 8.80 2.31
N GLU A 68 0.92 9.81 1.98
CA GLU A 68 1.10 11.16 2.55
C GLU A 68 0.81 11.19 4.06
N ALA A 69 -0.20 10.47 4.52
CA ALA A 69 -0.47 10.35 5.95
C ALA A 69 0.63 9.58 6.70
N ARG A 70 1.11 8.46 6.16
CA ARG A 70 2.21 7.68 6.77
C ARG A 70 3.52 8.46 6.80
N LYS A 71 3.84 9.25 5.76
CA LYS A 71 4.98 10.18 5.78
C LYS A 71 4.89 11.18 6.94
N ARG A 72 3.71 11.75 7.20
CA ARG A 72 3.50 12.70 8.30
C ARG A 72 3.60 12.05 9.69
N VAL A 73 2.98 10.89 9.86
CA VAL A 73 2.82 10.24 11.18
C VAL A 73 4.02 9.38 11.56
N LEU A 74 4.59 8.64 10.59
CA LEU A 74 5.63 7.64 10.83
C LEU A 74 7.00 8.05 10.24
N GLY A 75 7.00 9.01 9.32
CA GLY A 75 8.19 9.39 8.56
C GLY A 75 8.35 8.62 7.24
N GLN A 76 9.17 9.17 6.35
CA GLN A 76 9.40 8.64 5.01
C GLN A 76 10.16 7.29 4.99
N GLU A 77 10.96 7.03 6.04
CA GLU A 77 11.79 5.83 6.15
C GLU A 77 11.09 4.64 6.78
N HIS A 78 9.91 4.84 7.35
CA HIS A 78 9.18 3.78 8.05
C HIS A 78 8.77 2.67 7.08
N SER A 79 8.87 1.42 7.53
CA SER A 79 8.57 0.22 6.72
C SER A 79 7.17 0.28 6.10
N ASP A 80 6.16 0.67 6.87
CA ASP A 80 4.79 0.86 6.40
C ASP A 80 4.64 1.94 5.32
N THR A 81 5.40 3.05 5.42
CA THR A 81 5.41 4.10 4.38
C THR A 81 5.98 3.54 3.08
N LEU A 82 7.12 2.86 3.18
CA LEU A 82 7.80 2.25 2.04
C LEU A 82 6.95 1.13 1.40
N ALA A 83 6.22 0.35 2.19
CA ALA A 83 5.31 -0.68 1.72
C ALA A 83 4.14 -0.10 0.91
N THR A 84 3.57 1.03 1.35
CA THR A 84 2.52 1.72 0.56
C THR A 84 3.08 2.32 -0.73
N MET A 85 4.26 2.94 -0.69
CA MET A 85 4.93 3.46 -1.89
C MET A 85 5.19 2.35 -2.91
N HIS A 86 5.64 1.18 -2.46
CA HIS A 86 5.81 0.02 -3.33
C HIS A 86 4.48 -0.44 -3.97
N ASN A 87 3.38 -0.48 -3.21
CA ASN A 87 2.06 -0.82 -3.77
C ASN A 87 1.59 0.20 -4.80
N LEU A 88 1.81 1.49 -4.55
CA LEU A 88 1.50 2.57 -5.49
C LEU A 88 2.27 2.43 -6.81
N ALA A 89 3.56 2.05 -6.74
CA ALA A 89 4.33 1.77 -7.94
C ALA A 89 3.75 0.60 -8.74
N HIS A 90 3.34 -0.47 -8.07
CA HIS A 90 2.67 -1.60 -8.71
C HIS A 90 1.33 -1.19 -9.35
N THR A 91 0.57 -0.30 -8.71
CA THR A 91 -0.64 0.30 -9.28
C THR A 91 -0.33 1.12 -10.53
N TYR A 92 0.75 1.92 -10.54
CA TYR A 92 1.22 2.63 -11.73
C TYR A 92 1.60 1.68 -12.87
N ARG A 93 2.28 0.56 -12.58
CA ARG A 93 2.60 -0.46 -13.61
C ARG A 93 1.34 -1.05 -14.23
N ASN A 94 0.34 -1.38 -13.41
CA ASN A 94 -0.95 -1.89 -13.89
C ASN A 94 -1.70 -0.88 -14.77
N GLN A 95 -1.48 0.42 -14.54
CA GLN A 95 -1.95 1.51 -15.41
C GLN A 95 -1.04 1.80 -16.62
N LYS A 96 0.02 1.01 -16.83
CA LYS A 96 1.06 1.22 -17.86
C LYS A 96 1.83 2.53 -17.72
N ARG A 97 1.86 3.12 -16.52
CA ARG A 97 2.59 4.36 -16.18
C ARG A 97 3.98 4.02 -15.66
N TYR A 98 4.78 3.33 -16.49
CA TYR A 98 6.05 2.73 -16.07
C TYR A 98 7.06 3.74 -15.51
N LYS A 99 7.18 4.92 -16.12
CA LYS A 99 8.09 5.98 -15.61
C LYS A 99 7.78 6.38 -14.17
N LYS A 100 6.50 6.59 -13.85
CA LYS A 100 6.08 6.93 -12.47
C LYS A 100 6.29 5.79 -11.49
N ALA A 101 6.15 4.55 -11.95
CA ALA A 101 6.44 3.38 -11.13
C ALA A 101 7.94 3.27 -10.82
N GLU A 102 8.78 3.41 -11.84
CA GLU A 102 10.23 3.36 -11.75
C GLU A 102 10.78 4.45 -10.83
N GLU A 103 10.35 5.71 -11.00
CA GLU A 103 10.73 6.82 -10.13
C GLU A 103 10.42 6.53 -8.65
N LEU A 104 9.25 5.94 -8.38
CA LEU A 104 8.82 5.64 -7.02
C LEU A 104 9.57 4.43 -6.44
N GLU A 105 9.83 3.39 -7.23
CA GLU A 105 10.62 2.23 -6.81
C GLU A 105 12.08 2.60 -6.55
N LEU A 106 12.68 3.45 -7.37
CA LEU A 106 14.04 3.98 -7.15
C LEU A 106 14.12 4.71 -5.80
N GLN A 107 13.16 5.58 -5.49
CA GLN A 107 13.08 6.24 -4.18
C GLN A 107 13.01 5.23 -3.03
N VAL A 108 12.18 4.18 -3.15
CA VAL A 108 12.07 3.13 -2.12
C VAL A 108 13.38 2.37 -1.96
N VAL A 109 14.07 2.01 -3.06
CA VAL A 109 15.36 1.33 -3.02
C VAL A 109 16.42 2.19 -2.34
N GLU A 110 16.53 3.48 -2.69
CA GLU A 110 17.51 4.38 -2.08
C GLU A 110 17.31 4.48 -0.56
N ILE A 111 16.06 4.61 -0.11
CA ILE A 111 15.75 4.67 1.31
C ILE A 111 16.08 3.34 2.00
N ARG A 112 15.65 2.20 1.43
CA ARG A 112 15.94 0.88 2.01
C ARG A 112 17.44 0.59 2.07
N LYS A 113 18.21 0.96 1.04
CA LYS A 113 19.68 0.86 1.05
C LYS A 113 20.29 1.66 2.20
N ARG A 114 19.82 2.89 2.44
CA ARG A 114 20.33 3.74 3.53
C ARG A 114 19.98 3.20 4.92
N VAL A 115 18.75 2.70 5.10
CA VAL A 115 18.21 2.34 6.43
C VAL A 115 18.54 0.89 6.81
N LEU A 116 18.46 -0.04 5.86
CA LEU A 116 18.58 -1.48 6.09
C LEU A 116 19.88 -2.07 5.52
N GLY A 117 20.55 -1.35 4.63
CA GLY A 117 21.69 -1.84 3.87
C GLY A 117 21.30 -2.48 2.53
N GLN A 118 22.31 -2.65 1.67
CA GLN A 118 22.13 -3.13 0.29
C GLN A 118 21.72 -4.60 0.20
N GLU A 119 22.19 -5.44 1.12
CA GLU A 119 21.96 -6.89 1.11
C GLU A 119 20.71 -7.32 1.88
N HIS A 120 19.98 -6.37 2.49
CA HIS A 120 18.76 -6.69 3.22
C HIS A 120 17.69 -7.24 2.27
N SER A 121 16.96 -8.26 2.72
CA SER A 121 15.92 -8.95 1.93
C SER A 121 14.91 -7.98 1.30
N ASP A 122 14.43 -7.01 2.08
CA ASP A 122 13.51 -5.98 1.60
C ASP A 122 14.11 -5.07 0.52
N THR A 123 15.40 -4.72 0.63
CA THR A 123 16.11 -3.93 -0.39
C THR A 123 16.20 -4.73 -1.69
N LEU A 124 16.60 -6.00 -1.60
CA LEU A 124 16.71 -6.90 -2.74
C LEU A 124 15.36 -7.15 -3.42
N ALA A 125 14.29 -7.33 -2.63
CA ALA A 125 12.95 -7.51 -3.16
C ALA A 125 12.46 -6.29 -3.96
N THR A 126 12.75 -5.06 -3.52
CA THR A 126 12.40 -3.87 -4.30
C THR A 126 13.27 -3.75 -5.55
N MET A 127 14.56 -4.07 -5.48
CA MET A 127 15.46 -4.06 -6.64
C MET A 127 15.06 -5.10 -7.70
N TYR A 128 14.60 -6.28 -7.28
CA TYR A 128 14.08 -7.29 -8.21
C TYR A 128 12.89 -6.77 -9.01
N ASN A 129 12.03 -5.97 -8.39
CA ASN A 129 10.89 -5.40 -9.09
C ASN A 129 11.30 -4.37 -10.13
N LEU A 130 12.43 -3.66 -9.97
CA LEU A 130 12.96 -2.70 -10.94
C LEU A 130 13.54 -3.35 -12.22
N ALA A 131 13.87 -4.64 -12.20
CA ALA A 131 14.41 -5.40 -13.33
C ALA A 131 13.33 -5.85 -14.33
#